data_AF-A0AAW2VGC4-F1
#
_entry.id   AF-A0AAW2VGC4-F1
#
_cell.length_a   1.000
_cell.length_b   1.000
_cell.length_c   1.000
_cell.angle_alpha   90.00
_cell.angle_beta   90.00
_cell.angle_gamma   90.00
#
_symmetry.space_group_name_H-M   'P 1'
#
loop_
_entity.id
_entity.type
_entity.pdbx_description
1 polymer ?
#
loop_
_entity_poly.entity_id
_entity_poly.type
_entity_poly.pdbx_seq_one_letter_code
_entity_poly.pdbx_strand_id
1 'polypeptide(L)'
;MFSSNDLEKGVFPHNDALVISATVSNFWVKKVLIDTGSAADILFFTAFSQMGIGVDMLTKVNTPLVGFNGSVVEPLGEIALPISIGTAPIEQRQC
;
A
#
# COMPACT_ATOMS: atom_id res chain seq x y z
N MET A 1 -20.42 -2.62 9.35
CA MET A 1 -20.20 -3.73 10.30
C MET A 1 -20.68 -4.98 9.59
N PHE A 2 -19.74 -5.82 9.15
CA PHE A 2 -20.08 -7.09 8.52
C PHE A 2 -20.47 -8.09 9.61
N SER A 3 -21.59 -8.77 9.42
CA SER A 3 -22.13 -9.75 10.36
C SER A 3 -21.78 -11.16 9.90
N SER A 4 -21.77 -12.11 10.83
CA SER A 4 -21.51 -13.52 10.51
C SER A 4 -22.53 -14.14 9.55
N ASN A 5 -23.66 -13.46 9.31
CA ASN A 5 -24.70 -13.88 8.37
C ASN A 5 -24.39 -13.47 6.92
N ASP A 6 -23.42 -12.57 6.70
CA ASP A 6 -22.99 -12.13 5.36
C ASP A 6 -21.98 -13.12 4.73
N LEU A 7 -21.53 -14.11 5.50
CA LEU A 7 -20.61 -15.15 5.06
C LEU A 7 -21.41 -16.35 4.54
N GLU A 8 -21.64 -16.42 3.23
CA GLU A 8 -22.04 -17.68 2.60
C GLU A 8 -20.99 -18.74 2.98
N LYS A 9 -21.44 -19.93 3.41
CA LYS A 9 -20.58 -21.08 3.74
C LYS A 9 -19.89 -21.61 2.48
N GLY A 10 -19.01 -20.82 1.90
CA GLY A 10 -18.07 -21.22 0.86
C GLY A 10 -16.75 -21.61 1.50
N VAL A 11 -16.19 -22.74 1.09
CA VAL A 11 -14.76 -22.99 1.26
C VAL A 11 -14.04 -21.80 0.64
N PHE A 12 -13.22 -21.08 1.40
CA PHE A 12 -12.31 -20.06 0.87
C PHE A 12 -11.04 -20.80 0.43
N PRO A 13 -10.88 -21.20 -0.84
CA PRO A 13 -9.71 -21.95 -1.29
C PRO A 13 -8.40 -21.15 -1.18
N HIS A 14 -8.50 -19.84 -0.99
CA HIS A 14 -7.36 -18.93 -0.92
C HIS A 14 -7.52 -18.05 0.33
N ASN A 15 -7.00 -18.52 1.46
CA ASN A 15 -6.82 -17.72 2.67
C ASN A 15 -5.41 -17.09 2.72
N ASP A 16 -4.68 -17.15 1.61
CA ASP A 16 -3.35 -16.57 1.49
C ASP A 16 -3.45 -15.09 1.17
N ALA A 17 -2.57 -14.28 1.77
CA ALA A 17 -2.50 -12.85 1.50
C ALA A 17 -2.14 -12.59 0.03
N LEU A 18 -2.88 -11.69 -0.64
CA LEU A 18 -2.55 -11.26 -1.99
C LEU A 18 -1.35 -10.31 -1.93
N VAL A 19 -0.22 -10.74 -2.48
CA VAL A 19 1.01 -9.94 -2.56
C VAL A 19 1.45 -9.82 -4.01
N ILE A 20 1.65 -8.58 -4.47
CA ILE A 20 2.10 -8.28 -5.84
C ILE A 20 3.48 -7.62 -5.83
N SER A 21 4.08 -7.50 -7.02
CA SER A 21 5.22 -6.60 -7.23
C SER A 21 4.74 -5.35 -7.98
N ALA A 22 5.36 -4.21 -7.68
CA ALA A 22 5.03 -2.94 -8.30
C ALA A 22 6.27 -2.04 -8.40
N THR A 23 6.25 -1.12 -9.34
CA THR A 23 7.19 0.01 -9.36
C THR A 23 6.52 1.19 -8.65
N VAL A 24 7.16 1.70 -7.59
CA VAL A 24 6.69 2.87 -6.84
C VAL A 24 7.75 3.96 -6.97
N SER A 25 7.42 5.10 -7.57
CA SER A 25 8.37 6.20 -7.80
C SER A 25 9.70 5.73 -8.41
N ASN A 26 9.63 4.91 -9.46
CA ASN A 26 10.77 4.28 -10.15
C ASN A 26 11.57 3.25 -9.33
N PHE A 27 11.12 2.90 -8.12
CA PHE A 27 11.73 1.87 -7.30
C PHE A 27 10.95 0.55 -7.40
N TRP A 28 11.64 -0.56 -7.67
CA TRP A 28 11.02 -1.88 -7.75
C TRP A 28 10.74 -2.44 -6.35
N VAL A 29 9.47 -2.48 -5.97
CA VAL A 29 9.00 -3.08 -4.72
C VAL A 29 8.58 -4.51 -4.98
N LYS A 30 9.33 -5.47 -4.44
CA LYS A 30 9.12 -6.90 -4.69
C LYS A 30 7.82 -7.44 -4.11
N LYS A 31 7.36 -6.89 -2.97
CA LYS A 31 6.21 -7.38 -2.22
C LYS A 31 5.37 -6.20 -1.71
N VAL A 32 4.19 -6.04 -2.29
CA VAL A 32 3.15 -5.10 -1.87
C VAL A 32 1.95 -5.93 -1.44
N LEU A 33 1.54 -5.80 -0.18
CA LEU A 33 0.35 -6.45 0.35
C LEU A 33 -0.90 -5.72 -0.13
N ILE A 34 -1.85 -6.45 -0.69
CA ILE A 34 -3.17 -5.91 -1.04
C ILE A 34 -4.12 -6.20 0.12
N ASP A 35 -4.44 -5.16 0.87
CA ASP A 35 -5.41 -5.21 1.98
C ASP A 35 -6.66 -4.40 1.60
N THR A 36 -7.72 -5.10 1.20
CA THR A 36 -9.01 -4.46 0.83
C THR A 36 -9.81 -3.99 2.04
N GLY A 37 -9.41 -4.37 3.25
CA GLY A 37 -10.02 -3.91 4.50
C GLY A 37 -9.36 -2.65 5.07
N SER A 38 -8.20 -2.24 4.53
CA SER A 38 -7.51 -1.01 4.95
C SER A 38 -8.11 0.22 4.27
N ALA A 39 -8.18 1.32 5.02
CA ALA A 39 -8.57 2.63 4.51
C ALA A 39 -7.38 3.48 4.03
N ALA A 40 -6.15 3.00 4.23
CA ALA A 40 -4.92 3.73 3.93
C ALA A 40 -3.85 2.82 3.33
N ASP A 41 -3.07 3.40 2.41
CA ASP A 41 -1.85 2.80 1.89
C ASP A 41 -0.68 3.12 2.83
N ILE A 42 0.02 2.09 3.31
CA ILE A 42 1.09 2.25 4.30
C ILE A 42 2.43 1.88 3.67
N LEU A 43 3.36 2.83 3.65
CA LEU A 43 4.75 2.61 3.28
C LEU A 43 5.64 2.65 4.53
N PHE A 44 6.27 1.53 4.86
CA PHE A 44 7.21 1.49 5.98
C PHE A 44 8.41 2.41 5.74
N PHE A 45 8.86 3.09 6.79
CA PHE A 45 10.00 4.01 6.71
C PHE A 45 11.29 3.35 6.19
N THR A 46 11.49 2.05 6.48
CA THR A 46 12.64 1.29 5.96
C THR A 46 12.58 1.07 4.46
N ALA A 47 11.38 0.92 3.88
CA ALA A 47 11.18 0.85 2.43
C ALA A 47 11.34 2.23 1.80
N PHE A 48 10.70 3.26 2.39
CA PHE A 48 10.87 4.66 1.98
C PHE A 48 12.35 5.07 1.91
N SER A 49 13.13 4.72 2.95
CA SER A 49 14.57 5.00 3.01
C SER A 49 15.36 4.30 1.90
N GLN A 50 15.00 3.06 1.54
CA GLN A 50 15.63 2.32 0.45
C GLN A 50 15.31 2.90 -0.93
N MET A 51 14.18 3.59 -1.06
CA MET A 51 13.80 4.31 -2.28
C MET A 51 14.61 5.59 -2.50
N GLY A 52 15.35 6.07 -1.49
CA GLY A 52 16.18 7.27 -1.60
C GLY A 52 15.39 8.59 -1.67
N ILE A 53 14.12 8.58 -1.25
CA ILE A 53 13.27 9.77 -1.21
C ILE A 53 13.63 10.59 0.04
N GLY A 54 13.78 11.90 -0.13
CA GLY A 54 14.07 12.82 0.98
C GLY A 54 12.90 12.92 1.96
N VAL A 55 13.18 12.87 3.27
CA VAL A 55 12.17 13.03 4.33
C VAL A 55 11.50 14.41 4.30
N ASP A 56 12.17 15.39 3.71
CA ASP A 56 11.67 16.75 3.45
C ASP A 56 10.51 16.80 2.45
N MET A 57 10.34 15.74 1.64
CA MET A 57 9.20 15.59 0.72
C MET A 57 7.93 15.10 1.43
N LEU A 58 8.00 14.70 2.70
CA LEU A 58 6.85 14.28 3.47
C LEU A 58 6.04 15.50 3.93
N THR A 59 4.73 15.46 3.70
CA THR A 59 3.80 16.42 4.29
C THR A 59 3.43 15.95 5.69
N LYS A 60 3.55 16.83 6.68
CA LYS A 60 3.15 16.51 8.05
C LYS A 60 1.65 16.29 8.12
N VAL A 61 1.25 15.18 8.72
CA VAL A 61 -0.15 14.87 9.04
C VAL A 61 -0.30 14.74 10.55
N ASN A 62 -1.48 15.08 11.07
CA ASN A 62 -1.81 14.95 12.49
C ASN A 62 -2.88 13.87 12.73
N THR A 63 -3.12 13.02 11.72
CA THR A 63 -4.11 11.96 11.77
C THR A 63 -3.41 10.65 12.10
N PRO A 64 -3.62 10.09 13.30
CA PRO A 64 -3.04 8.80 13.64
C PRO A 64 -3.69 7.66 12.84
N LEU A 65 -2.91 6.61 12.56
CA LEU A 65 -3.42 5.37 12.02
C LEU A 65 -3.90 4.47 13.15
N VAL A 66 -5.17 4.06 13.12
CA VAL A 66 -5.79 3.21 14.15
C VAL A 66 -6.03 1.82 13.58
N GLY A 67 -5.34 0.83 14.11
CA GLY A 67 -5.51 -0.57 13.74
C GLY A 67 -6.76 -1.20 14.39
N PHE A 68 -7.23 -2.31 13.82
CA PHE A 68 -8.42 -3.02 14.31
C PHE A 68 -8.33 -3.52 15.76
N ASN A 69 -7.12 -3.76 16.25
CA ASN A 69 -6.84 -4.11 17.64
C ASN A 69 -6.76 -2.89 18.58
N GLY A 70 -7.10 -1.69 18.09
CA GLY A 70 -6.98 -0.44 18.83
C GLY A 70 -5.54 0.08 18.93
N SER A 71 -4.58 -0.54 18.25
CA SER A 71 -3.22 0.02 18.17
C SER A 71 -3.23 1.35 17.42
N VAL A 72 -2.40 2.27 17.87
CA VAL A 72 -2.30 3.62 17.30
C VAL A 72 -0.86 3.84 16.88
N VAL A 73 -0.66 4.28 15.63
CA VAL A 73 0.64 4.63 15.08
C VAL A 73 0.55 6.05 14.53
N GLU A 74 1.47 6.91 14.97
CA GLU A 74 1.67 8.23 14.39
C GLU A 74 2.50 8.09 13.11
N PRO A 75 1.95 8.41 11.93
CA PRO A 75 2.73 8.38 10.70
C PRO A 75 3.78 9.50 10.70
N LEU A 76 4.92 9.24 10.05
CA LEU A 76 5.98 10.24 9.91
C LEU A 76 5.53 11.43 9.03
N GLY A 77 4.64 11.15 8.08
CA GLY A 77 4.06 12.08 7.13
C GLY A 77 3.34 11.33 6.02
N GLU A 78 2.85 12.09 5.05
CA GLU A 78 2.17 11.59 3.86
C GLU A 78 2.90 12.07 2.59
N ILE A 79 2.87 11.26 1.54
CA ILE A 79 3.44 11.59 0.23
C ILE A 79 2.64 10.91 -0.87
N ALA A 80 2.41 11.65 -1.97
CA ALA A 80 1.85 11.08 -3.19
C ALA A 80 2.98 10.49 -4.04
N LEU A 81 2.90 9.19 -4.34
CA LEU A 81 3.89 8.48 -5.16
C LEU A 81 3.22 7.83 -6.37
N PRO A 82 3.79 7.92 -7.57
CA PRO A 82 3.28 7.19 -8.72
C PRO A 82 3.53 5.69 -8.53
N ILE A 83 2.52 4.87 -8.82
CA ILE A 83 2.59 3.41 -8.80
C ILE A 83 2.32 2.85 -10.19
N SER A 84 3.06 1.82 -10.58
CA SER A 84 2.81 1.05 -11.79
C SER A 84 2.85 -0.44 -11.45
N ILE A 85 1.79 -1.14 -11.84
CA ILE A 85 1.63 -2.58 -11.63
C ILE A 85 1.56 -3.24 -13.01
N GLY A 86 2.36 -4.28 -13.22
CA GLY A 86 2.51 -4.89 -14.54
C GLY A 86 3.38 -4.08 -15.49
N THR A 87 3.23 -4.31 -16.79
CA THR A 87 3.90 -3.53 -17.84
C THR A 87 3.22 -2.18 -18.03
N ALA A 88 4.00 -1.09 -18.07
CA ALA A 88 3.51 0.24 -18.43
C ALA A 88 2.77 0.22 -19.79
N PRO A 89 1.81 1.14 -20.05
CA PRO A 89 1.38 1.38 -21.42
C PRO A 89 2.62 1.61 -22.28
N ILE A 90 2.68 0.99 -23.45
CA ILE A 90 3.70 1.30 -24.44
C ILE A 90 3.46 2.76 -24.84
N GLU A 91 4.14 3.71 -24.22
CA GLU A 91 4.34 5.03 -24.84
C GLU A 91 5.20 4.78 -26.07
N GLN A 92 4.55 4.58 -27.21
CA GLN A 92 5.18 4.87 -28.48
C GLN A 92 5.42 6.38 -28.48
N ARG A 93 6.57 6.81 -27.99
CA ARG A 93 7.17 8.05 -28.48
C ARG A 93 7.49 7.78 -29.95
N GLN A 94 6.54 8.12 -30.81
CA GLN A 94 6.83 8.37 -32.21
C GLN A 94 7.83 9.53 -32.26
N CYS A 95 8.85 9.34 -33.10
CA CYS A 95 10.02 10.20 -33.31
C CYS A 95 9.72 11.70 -33.38
#